data_AF-A0A3R8SNR3-F1
#
_entry.id   AF-A0A3R8SNR3-F1
#
_cell.length_a   1.000
_cell.length_b   1.000
_cell.length_c   1.000
_cell.angle_alpha   90.00
_cell.angle_beta   90.00
_cell.angle_gamma   90.00
#
_symmetry.space_group_name_H-M   'P 1'
#
loop_
_entity.id
_entity.type
_entity.pdbx_description
1 polymer ?
#
loop_
_entity_poly.entity_id
_entity_poly.type
_entity_poly.pdbx_seq_one_letter_code
_entity_poly.pdbx_strand_id
1 'polypeptide(L)'
;MKQKFNNLDEIYAFHNINREEFEQSISNLSPDTQAYEILKLVVSAYNNNEKVDFSNWNQTKYEPWFDYAYSAGGFVYIAYVDWDAYTTVGSRLCYLNLNDLKEATSNDEFMKIYNQYLN
;
A
#
# COMPACT_ATOMS: atom_id res chain seq x y z
N MET A 1 -19.75 -11.93 2.53
CA MET A 1 -19.64 -10.46 2.70
C MET A 1 -18.30 -10.24 3.37
N LYS A 2 -17.31 -9.68 2.67
CA LYS A 2 -15.97 -9.46 3.27
C LYS A 2 -16.07 -8.39 4.35
N GLN A 3 -15.22 -8.49 5.37
CA GLN A 3 -15.14 -7.53 6.46
C GLN A 3 -14.70 -6.18 5.90
N LYS A 4 -15.49 -5.14 6.21
CA LYS A 4 -15.17 -3.75 5.89
C LYS A 4 -14.37 -3.16 7.04
N PHE A 5 -13.32 -2.39 6.76
CA PHE A 5 -12.55 -1.70 7.78
C PHE A 5 -12.85 -0.20 7.75
N ASN A 6 -13.27 0.37 8.88
CA ASN A 6 -13.61 1.80 8.98
C ASN A 6 -12.40 2.67 9.33
N ASN A 7 -11.39 2.11 9.98
CA ASN A 7 -10.18 2.79 10.43
C ASN A 7 -9.03 1.79 10.63
N LEU A 8 -7.83 2.28 10.92
CA LEU A 8 -6.67 1.42 11.18
C LEU A 8 -6.80 0.58 12.46
N ASP A 9 -7.50 1.05 13.49
CA ASP A 9 -7.63 0.29 14.73
C ASP A 9 -8.35 -1.05 14.50
N GLU A 10 -9.33 -1.09 13.60
CA GLU A 10 -9.98 -2.34 13.17
C GLU A 10 -9.03 -3.27 12.41
N ILE A 11 -8.06 -2.73 11.68
CA ILE A 11 -7.01 -3.49 10.98
C ILE A 11 -6.02 -4.08 11.99
N TYR A 12 -5.57 -3.30 12.97
CA TYR A 12 -4.74 -3.80 14.07
C TYR A 12 -5.47 -4.91 14.85
N ALA A 13 -6.75 -4.69 15.18
CA ALA A 13 -7.58 -5.68 15.87
C ALA A 13 -7.75 -6.97 15.06
N PHE A 14 -7.91 -6.88 13.73
CA PHE A 14 -7.98 -8.06 12.85
C PHE A 14 -6.72 -8.94 12.95
N HIS A 15 -5.55 -8.33 13.13
CA HIS A 15 -4.29 -9.04 13.31
C HIS A 15 -4.02 -9.46 14.76
N ASN A 16 -4.92 -9.14 15.71
CA ASN A 16 -4.71 -9.29 17.15
C ASN A 16 -3.46 -8.54 17.65
N ILE A 17 -3.20 -7.36 17.08
CA ILE A 17 -2.07 -6.50 17.42
C ILE A 17 -2.60 -5.28 18.19
N ASN A 18 -1.90 -4.91 19.27
CA ASN A 18 -2.12 -3.61 19.90
C ASN A 18 -1.38 -2.52 19.10
N ARG A 19 -2.12 -1.48 18.68
CA ARG A 19 -1.58 -0.39 17.86
C ARG A 19 -0.41 0.33 18.52
N GLU A 20 -0.56 0.73 19.78
CA GLU A 20 0.46 1.50 20.50
C GLU A 20 1.76 0.68 20.66
N GLU A 21 1.63 -0.59 21.06
CA GLU A 21 2.80 -1.47 21.22
C GLU A 21 3.51 -1.69 19.87
N PHE A 22 2.76 -1.88 18.79
CA PHE A 22 3.32 -2.06 17.46
C PHE A 22 4.01 -0.80 16.95
N GLU A 23 3.34 0.35 16.98
CA GLU A 23 3.90 1.61 16.51
C GLU A 23 5.11 2.03 17.36
N GLN A 24 5.10 1.75 18.67
CA GLN A 24 6.27 1.93 19.52
C GLN A 24 7.44 1.00 19.12
N SER A 25 7.16 -0.23 18.70
CA SER A 25 8.18 -1.19 18.28
C SER A 25 8.91 -0.80 16.99
N ILE A 26 8.26 -0.03 16.11
CA ILE A 26 8.84 0.48 14.85
C ILE A 26 9.32 1.93 14.95
N SER A 27 9.13 2.59 16.10
CA SER A 27 9.38 4.04 16.28
C SER A 27 10.83 4.49 16.03
N ASN A 28 11.79 3.57 16.11
CA ASN A 28 13.21 3.83 15.86
C ASN A 28 13.60 3.73 14.36
N LEU A 29 12.69 3.30 13.49
CA LEU A 29 12.90 3.21 12.05
C LEU A 29 12.71 4.58 11.39
N SER A 30 13.15 4.72 10.14
CA SER A 30 12.86 5.93 9.36
C SER A 30 11.34 6.05 9.08
N PRO A 31 10.81 7.28 8.90
CA PRO A 31 9.37 7.49 8.70
C PRO A 31 8.76 6.68 7.54
N ASP A 32 9.47 6.56 6.42
CA ASP A 32 9.06 5.78 5.25
C ASP A 32 8.93 4.28 5.59
N THR A 33 9.87 3.75 6.38
CA THR A 33 9.88 2.35 6.80
C THR A 33 8.76 2.09 7.81
N GLN A 34 8.51 3.01 8.74
CA GLN A 34 7.37 2.92 9.65
C GLN A 34 6.05 2.84 8.87
N ALA A 35 5.88 3.72 7.89
CA ALA A 35 4.71 3.72 7.02
C ALA A 35 4.58 2.42 6.24
N TYR A 36 5.68 1.89 5.71
CA TYR A 36 5.69 0.61 5.01
C TYR A 36 5.25 -0.56 5.90
N GLU A 37 5.72 -0.61 7.16
CA GLU A 37 5.30 -1.62 8.13
C GLU A 37 3.79 -1.60 8.38
N ILE A 38 3.20 -0.41 8.53
CA ILE A 38 1.76 -0.24 8.72
C ILE A 38 0.98 -0.63 7.45
N LEU A 39 1.43 -0.22 6.27
CA LEU A 39 0.78 -0.54 4.99
C LEU A 39 0.74 -2.04 4.71
N LYS A 40 1.75 -2.81 5.14
CA LYS A 40 1.71 -4.28 5.06
C LYS A 40 0.55 -4.87 5.85
N LEU A 41 0.23 -4.32 7.04
CA LEU A 41 -0.92 -4.77 7.83
C LEU A 41 -2.24 -4.46 7.11
N VAL A 42 -2.36 -3.27 6.51
CA VAL A 42 -3.53 -2.88 5.72
C VAL A 42 -3.75 -3.85 4.56
N VAL A 43 -2.73 -4.06 3.73
CA VAL A 43 -2.83 -4.98 2.58
C VAL A 43 -3.15 -6.40 3.04
N SER A 44 -2.51 -6.87 4.11
CA SER A 44 -2.78 -8.21 4.66
C SER A 44 -4.22 -8.34 5.15
N ALA A 45 -4.77 -7.33 5.82
CA ALA A 45 -6.16 -7.35 6.30
C ALA A 45 -7.17 -7.41 5.14
N TYR A 46 -6.99 -6.56 4.13
CA TYR A 46 -7.85 -6.55 2.94
C TYR A 46 -7.72 -7.82 2.09
N ASN A 47 -6.53 -8.43 2.04
CA ASN A 47 -6.33 -9.74 1.43
C ASN A 47 -6.75 -10.91 2.35
N ASN A 48 -7.30 -10.65 3.55
CA ASN A 48 -7.69 -11.67 4.51
C ASN A 48 -6.53 -12.65 4.86
N ASN A 49 -5.32 -12.10 5.02
CA ASN A 49 -4.05 -12.80 5.22
C ASN A 49 -3.61 -13.73 4.07
N GLU A 50 -4.30 -13.72 2.93
CA GLU A 50 -3.85 -14.40 1.72
C GLU A 50 -2.63 -13.68 1.14
N LYS A 51 -1.56 -14.44 0.88
CA LYS A 51 -0.35 -13.92 0.27
C LYS A 51 -0.51 -13.91 -1.25
N VAL A 52 -0.08 -12.80 -1.84
CA VAL A 52 0.04 -12.67 -3.29
C VAL A 52 1.10 -13.66 -3.80
N ASP A 53 0.74 -14.44 -4.81
CA ASP A 53 1.64 -15.36 -5.49
C ASP A 53 2.22 -14.69 -6.74
N PHE A 54 3.43 -14.18 -6.59
CA PHE A 54 4.17 -13.53 -7.68
C PHE A 54 4.67 -14.51 -8.74
N SER A 55 4.64 -15.82 -8.49
CA SER A 55 4.95 -16.85 -9.50
C SER A 55 3.74 -17.21 -10.37
N ASN A 56 2.52 -16.93 -9.88
CA ASN A 56 1.29 -17.17 -10.61
C ASN A 56 0.88 -15.96 -11.47
N TRP A 57 1.20 -16.06 -12.76
CA TRP A 57 0.83 -15.11 -13.81
C TRP A 57 -0.68 -14.99 -14.05
N ASN A 58 -1.47 -15.99 -13.66
CA ASN A 58 -2.94 -15.97 -13.79
C ASN A 58 -3.65 -15.37 -12.56
N GLN A 59 -2.95 -15.14 -11.45
CA GLN A 59 -3.54 -14.47 -10.30
C GLN A 59 -3.58 -12.97 -10.58
N THR A 60 -4.79 -12.41 -10.67
CA THR A 60 -5.01 -10.97 -10.77
C THR A 60 -4.53 -10.26 -9.50
N LYS A 61 -3.81 -9.16 -9.68
CA LYS A 61 -3.22 -8.35 -8.60
C LYS A 61 -3.50 -6.88 -8.92
N TYR A 62 -3.85 -6.11 -7.90
CA TYR A 62 -4.13 -4.68 -8.02
C TYR A 62 -3.19 -3.92 -7.11
N GLU A 63 -2.69 -2.76 -7.55
CA GLU A 63 -1.83 -1.90 -6.74
C GLU A 63 -2.42 -0.49 -6.66
N PRO A 64 -2.16 0.27 -5.58
CA PRO A 64 -2.55 1.66 -5.50
C PRO A 64 -1.82 2.47 -6.58
N TRP A 65 -2.59 3.12 -7.45
CA TRP A 65 -2.08 4.06 -8.44
C TRP A 65 -2.75 5.41 -8.23
N PHE A 66 -1.95 6.45 -7.97
CA PHE A 66 -2.44 7.79 -7.67
C PHE A 66 -1.82 8.80 -8.62
N ASP A 67 -2.63 9.75 -9.09
CA ASP A 67 -2.12 10.93 -9.78
C ASP A 67 -1.53 11.87 -8.74
N TYR A 68 -0.19 11.97 -8.72
CA TYR A 68 0.50 12.92 -7.86
C TYR A 68 0.42 14.32 -8.47
N ALA A 69 0.19 15.34 -7.64
CA ALA A 69 0.14 16.73 -8.12
C ALA A 69 1.49 17.12 -8.75
N TYR A 70 1.41 17.71 -9.95
CA TYR A 70 2.51 18.07 -10.87
C TYR A 70 3.71 18.81 -10.26
N SER A 71 3.58 19.34 -9.03
CA SER A 71 4.55 20.21 -8.38
C SER A 71 5.40 19.57 -7.27
N ALA A 72 5.12 18.33 -6.84
CA ALA A 72 5.78 17.75 -5.67
C ALA A 72 6.16 16.28 -5.89
N GLY A 73 7.38 16.02 -6.33
CA GLY A 73 8.09 14.77 -6.01
C GLY A 73 7.63 13.50 -6.73
N GLY A 74 8.00 13.34 -7.99
CA GLY A 74 7.93 12.06 -8.70
C GLY A 74 8.34 12.27 -10.16
N PHE A 75 9.18 11.38 -10.71
CA PHE A 75 9.80 11.41 -12.05
C PHE A 75 9.34 12.59 -12.94
N VAL A 76 9.92 13.77 -12.70
CA VAL A 76 9.57 14.99 -13.45
C VAL A 76 10.30 14.93 -14.78
N TYR A 77 9.63 14.41 -15.80
CA TYR A 77 10.24 14.19 -17.09
C TYR A 77 9.95 15.33 -18.06
N ILE A 78 10.99 15.96 -18.59
CA ILE A 78 10.91 17.16 -19.46
C ILE A 78 11.23 16.87 -20.94
N ALA A 79 11.70 15.67 -21.30
CA ALA A 79 12.06 15.36 -22.69
C ALA A 79 11.99 13.87 -22.97
N TYR A 80 11.05 13.42 -23.81
CA TYR A 80 10.96 12.03 -24.28
C TYR A 80 11.57 11.86 -25.68
N VAL A 81 12.22 10.72 -25.90
CA VAL A 81 12.58 10.22 -27.22
C VAL A 81 11.66 9.03 -27.48
N ASP A 82 11.07 8.94 -28.66
CA ASP A 82 10.17 7.83 -29.04
C ASP A 82 10.99 6.56 -29.28
N TRP A 83 11.35 5.88 -28.18
CA TRP A 83 11.98 4.58 -28.19
C TRP A 83 11.32 3.73 -27.10
N ASP A 84 10.61 2.67 -27.52
CA ASP A 84 10.00 1.73 -26.60
C ASP A 84 11.06 1.09 -25.68
N ALA A 85 11.04 1.49 -24.42
CA ALA A 85 11.84 0.90 -23.35
C ALA A 85 10.87 0.27 -22.33
N TYR A 86 10.83 -1.06 -22.28
CA TYR A 86 10.04 -1.80 -21.30
C TYR A 86 10.92 -2.23 -20.13
N THR A 87 10.46 -1.96 -18.91
CA THR A 87 11.03 -2.52 -17.69
C THR A 87 9.92 -3.08 -16.83
N THR A 88 10.16 -4.25 -16.22
CA THR A 88 9.24 -4.84 -15.26
C THR A 88 9.65 -4.42 -13.86
N VAL A 89 8.78 -3.65 -13.19
CA VAL A 89 8.95 -3.31 -11.78
C VAL A 89 7.99 -4.15 -10.93
N GLY A 90 8.45 -4.57 -9.76
CA GLY A 90 7.64 -5.36 -8.83
C GLY A 90 6.96 -4.45 -7.79
N SER A 91 5.68 -4.70 -7.53
CA SER A 91 4.92 -4.03 -6.48
C SER A 91 4.72 -4.95 -5.28
N ARG A 92 4.93 -4.42 -4.07
CA ARG A 92 4.84 -5.19 -2.82
C ARG A 92 3.51 -4.98 -2.08
N LEU A 93 2.77 -3.92 -2.36
CA LEU A 93 1.50 -3.57 -1.72
C LEU A 93 0.32 -3.96 -2.63
N CYS A 94 0.26 -5.24 -3.00
CA CYS A 94 -0.71 -5.77 -3.95
C CYS A 94 -1.97 -6.33 -3.26
N TYR A 95 -3.13 -5.98 -3.80
CA TYR A 95 -4.45 -6.46 -3.39
C TYR A 95 -4.95 -7.54 -4.36
N LEU A 96 -5.64 -8.54 -3.84
CA LEU A 96 -6.22 -9.64 -4.63
C LEU A 96 -7.61 -9.29 -5.20
N ASN A 97 -8.19 -8.16 -4.79
CA ASN A 97 -9.49 -7.68 -5.24
C ASN A 97 -9.48 -6.16 -5.44
N LEU A 98 -10.09 -5.71 -6.54
CA LEU A 98 -10.15 -4.28 -6.87
C LEU A 98 -11.00 -3.46 -5.89
N ASN A 99 -12.10 -4.03 -5.37
CA ASN A 99 -12.96 -3.32 -4.42
C ASN A 99 -12.25 -3.14 -3.08
N ASP A 100 -11.49 -4.15 -2.65
CA ASP A 100 -10.69 -4.09 -1.42
C ASP A 100 -9.62 -2.98 -1.53
N LEU A 101 -8.92 -2.89 -2.68
CA LEU A 101 -8.02 -1.77 -2.98
C LEU A 101 -8.75 -0.42 -2.90
N LYS A 102 -9.87 -0.28 -3.64
CA LYS A 102 -10.64 0.98 -3.68
C LYS A 102 -11.07 1.43 -2.29
N GLU A 103 -11.51 0.50 -1.46
CA GLU A 103 -11.91 0.79 -0.10
C GLU A 103 -10.73 1.25 0.75
N ALA A 104 -9.61 0.52 0.74
CA ALA A 104 -8.42 0.88 1.49
C ALA A 104 -7.94 2.30 1.13
N THR A 105 -7.90 2.61 -0.17
CA THR A 105 -7.46 3.92 -0.68
C THR A 105 -8.47 5.05 -0.50
N SER A 106 -9.72 4.75 -0.14
CA SER A 106 -10.73 5.77 0.15
C SER A 106 -10.60 6.39 1.55
N ASN A 107 -9.72 5.85 2.39
CA ASN A 107 -9.48 6.32 3.75
C ASN A 107 -8.37 7.38 3.80
N ASP A 108 -8.65 8.55 4.39
CA ASP A 108 -7.68 9.65 4.51
C ASP A 108 -6.44 9.27 5.34
N GLU A 109 -6.58 8.42 6.34
CA GLU A 109 -5.47 7.91 7.16
C GLU A 109 -4.54 7.02 6.32
N PHE A 110 -5.12 6.16 5.48
CA PHE A 110 -4.35 5.39 4.51
C PHE A 110 -3.54 6.31 3.58
N MET A 111 -4.17 7.35 3.03
CA MET A 111 -3.50 8.28 2.12
C MET A 111 -2.33 9.02 2.80
N LYS A 112 -2.47 9.40 4.06
CA LYS A 112 -1.37 10.01 4.84
C LYS A 112 -0.19 9.07 4.99
N ILE A 113 -0.44 7.82 5.36
CA ILE A 113 0.60 6.81 5.54
C ILE A 113 1.24 6.45 4.20
N TYR A 114 0.44 6.31 3.14
CA TYR A 114 0.95 6.02 1.81
C TYR A 114 1.86 7.14 1.29
N ASN A 115 1.51 8.40 1.53
CA ASN A 115 2.39 9.52 1.20
C ASN A 115 3.67 9.52 2.05
N GLN A 116 3.60 9.19 3.34
CA GLN A 116 4.79 9.05 4.18
C GLN A 116 5.72 7.91 3.70
N TYR A 117 5.17 6.84 3.14
CA TYR A 117 5.96 5.76 2.54
C TYR A 117 6.72 6.22 1.28
N LEU A 118 6.16 7.17 0.53
CA LEU A 118 6.76 7.66 -0.73
C LEU A 118 7.78 8.80 -0.56
N ASN A 119 7.80 9.50 0.58
CA ASN A 119 8.63 10.69 0.82
C ASN A 119 9.68 10.44 1.91
#